data_AF-A0A9W8E5A6-F1
#
_entry.id   AF-A0A9W8E5A6-F1
#
_cell.length_a   1.000
_cell.length_b   1.000
_cell.length_c   1.000
_cell.angle_alpha   90.00
_cell.angle_beta   90.00
_cell.angle_gamma   90.00
#
_symmetry.space_group_name_H-M   'P 1'
#
loop_
_entity.id
_entity.type
_entity.pdbx_description
1 polymer ?
#
loop_
_entity_poly.entity_id
_entity_poly.type
_entity_poly.pdbx_seq_one_letter_code
_entity_poly.pdbx_strand_id
1 'polypeptide(L)'
;MKIMIETQCPIFVTAYNDGDLAADLKAVEADYGSDIDWLLRPGENIFKSEKKEVNLLDLTDRSKVNWHLYGIRGKRYELAFNEDDEA
;
A
#
# COMPACT_ATOMS: atom_id res chain seq x y z
N MET A 1 10.00 -4.53 3.60
CA MET A 1 9.65 -3.94 2.29
C MET A 1 10.86 -3.57 1.41
N LYS A 2 12.05 -3.34 1.98
CA LYS A 2 13.28 -2.96 1.25
C LYS A 2 13.49 -3.60 -0.14
N ILE A 3 13.57 -4.93 -0.24
CA ILE A 3 13.82 -5.63 -1.52
C ILE A 3 12.76 -5.32 -2.58
N MET A 4 11.51 -5.15 -2.17
CA MET A 4 10.40 -4.91 -3.12
C MET A 4 10.43 -3.48 -3.67
N ILE A 5 10.88 -2.52 -2.86
CA ILE A 5 11.06 -1.12 -3.27
C ILE A 5 12.26 -1.01 -4.22
N GLU A 6 13.38 -1.66 -3.87
CA GLU A 6 14.59 -1.69 -4.70
C GLU A 6 14.34 -2.35 -6.06
N THR A 7 13.57 -3.44 -6.10
CA THR A 7 13.19 -4.12 -7.36
C THR A 7 12.07 -3.40 -8.13
N GLN A 8 11.49 -2.33 -7.56
CA GLN A 8 10.39 -1.57 -8.15
C GLN A 8 9.18 -2.46 -8.51
N CYS A 9 8.99 -3.56 -7.79
CA CYS A 9 7.87 -4.46 -7.99
C CYS A 9 6.60 -3.81 -7.43
N PRO A 10 5.51 -3.69 -8.22
CA PRO A 10 4.22 -3.23 -7.72
C PRO A 10 3.67 -4.16 -6.63
N ILE A 11 3.18 -3.57 -5.54
CA ILE A 11 2.55 -4.32 -4.44
C ILE A 11 1.16 -3.76 -4.22
N PHE A 12 0.19 -4.66 -4.13
CA PHE A 12 -1.15 -4.36 -3.66
C PHE A 12 -1.37 -5.06 -2.33
N VAL A 13 -1.80 -4.29 -1.34
CA VAL A 13 -2.00 -4.76 0.03
C VAL A 13 -3.46 -4.52 0.40
N THR A 14 -4.02 -5.52 1.09
CA THR A 14 -5.41 -5.49 1.54
C THR A 14 -5.47 -5.48 3.05
N ALA A 15 -6.27 -4.60 3.63
CA ALA A 15 -6.49 -4.54 5.07
C ALA A 15 -7.89 -5.06 5.43
N TYR A 16 -8.06 -5.57 6.66
CA TYR A 16 -9.33 -6.16 7.11
C TYR A 16 -10.17 -5.26 8.03
N ASN A 17 -9.61 -4.15 8.51
CA ASN A 17 -10.31 -3.07 9.22
C ASN A 17 -9.54 -1.73 9.04
N ASP A 18 -10.13 -0.63 9.52
CA ASP A 18 -9.53 0.71 9.41
C ASP A 18 -8.22 0.85 10.21
N GLY A 19 -8.13 0.18 11.37
CA GLY A 19 -6.96 0.26 12.25
C GLY A 19 -5.73 -0.41 11.65
N ASP A 20 -5.93 -1.57 11.03
CA ASP A 20 -4.94 -2.35 10.28
C ASP A 20 -4.41 -1.53 9.10
N LEU A 21 -5.31 -0.92 8.31
CA LEU A 21 -4.92 -0.02 7.24
C LEU A 21 -4.09 1.15 7.76
N ALA A 22 -4.52 1.82 8.83
CA ALA A 22 -3.81 2.97 9.38
C ALA A 22 -2.42 2.60 9.92
N ALA A 23 -2.30 1.44 10.56
CA ALA A 23 -1.03 0.94 11.07
C ALA A 23 -0.05 0.63 9.93
N ASP A 24 -0.53 -0.05 8.88
CA ASP A 24 0.26 -0.37 7.68
C ASP A 24 0.74 0.89 6.97
N LEU A 25 -0.16 1.85 6.72
CA LEU A 25 0.21 3.13 6.07
C LEU A 25 1.24 3.90 6.88
N LYS A 26 1.07 3.95 8.21
CA LYS A 26 2.03 4.61 9.10
C LYS A 26 3.40 3.95 9.05
N ALA A 27 3.47 2.61 9.02
CA ALA A 27 4.73 1.89 8.92
C ALA A 27 5.41 2.14 7.56
N VAL A 28 4.65 2.09 6.47
CA VAL A 28 5.15 2.38 5.11
C VAL A 28 5.70 3.80 5.00
N GLU A 29 4.97 4.77 5.52
CA GLU A 29 5.35 6.18 5.43
C GLU A 29 6.57 6.51 6.30
N ALA A 30 6.68 5.91 7.49
CA ALA A 30 7.82 6.09 8.37
C ALA A 30 9.12 5.54 7.78
N ASP A 31 9.07 4.37 7.13
CA ASP A 31 10.27 3.69 6.65
C ASP A 31 10.65 4.08 5.21
N TYR A 32 9.66 4.44 4.37
CA TYR A 32 9.86 4.55 2.91
C TYR A 32 9.10 5.69 2.23
N GLY A 33 8.49 6.62 2.96
CA GLY A 33 7.59 7.63 2.39
C GLY A 33 8.15 8.46 1.23
N SER A 34 9.46 8.76 1.22
CA SER A 34 10.12 9.50 0.13
C SER A 34 10.41 8.67 -1.12
N ASP A 35 10.51 7.35 -0.97
CA ASP A 35 11.08 6.43 -1.97
C ASP A 35 10.03 5.60 -2.69
N ILE A 36 8.76 5.82 -2.36
CA ILE A 36 7.61 5.14 -2.94
C ILE A 36 6.77 6.09 -3.80
N ASP A 37 6.17 5.49 -4.83
CA ASP A 37 5.09 6.07 -5.61
C ASP A 37 3.79 5.33 -5.30
N TRP A 38 2.70 6.11 -5.18
CA TRP A 38 1.35 5.57 -5.04
C TRP A 38 0.83 5.11 -6.40
N LEU A 39 0.58 3.81 -6.53
CA LEU A 39 -0.14 3.25 -7.69
C LEU A 39 -1.66 3.30 -7.49
N LEU A 40 -2.08 3.11 -6.24
CA LEU A 40 -3.47 3.22 -5.81
C LEU A 40 -3.51 3.82 -4.41
N ARG A 41 -4.24 4.92 -4.27
CA ARG A 41 -4.43 5.57 -2.97
C ARG A 41 -5.26 4.66 -2.05
N PRO A 42 -5.00 4.68 -0.73
CA PRO A 42 -5.78 3.88 0.20
C PRO A 42 -7.27 4.18 0.12
N GLY A 43 -8.06 3.12 0.06
CA GLY A 43 -9.50 3.24 -0.04
C GLY A 43 -10.21 1.92 0.20
N GLU A 44 -11.53 1.96 0.13
CA GLU A 44 -12.35 0.77 0.21
C GLU A 44 -12.22 -0.07 -1.08
N ASN A 45 -12.08 -1.39 -0.93
CA ASN A 45 -12.04 -2.31 -2.05
C ASN A 45 -13.47 -2.56 -2.59
N ILE A 46 -13.66 -2.33 -3.89
CA ILE A 46 -14.92 -2.63 -4.59
C ILE A 46 -15.25 -4.14 -4.62
N PHE A 47 -14.25 -5.00 -4.47
CA PHE A 47 -14.38 -6.45 -4.38
C PHE A 47 -14.22 -6.98 -2.95
N LYS A 48 -14.51 -6.13 -1.95
CA LYS A 48 -14.44 -6.52 -0.54
C LYS A 48 -15.35 -7.69 -0.21
N SER A 49 -14.98 -8.44 0.83
CA SER A 49 -15.89 -9.42 1.40
C SER A 49 -17.07 -8.72 2.08
N GLU A 50 -18.29 -9.23 1.83
CA GLU A 50 -19.47 -8.84 2.60
C GLU A 50 -19.66 -9.68 3.87
N LYS A 51 -18.93 -10.80 3.99
CA LYS A 51 -18.94 -11.61 5.20
C LYS A 51 -18.23 -10.83 6.31
N LYS A 52 -18.99 -10.53 7.37
CA LYS A 52 -18.47 -9.96 8.61
C LYS A 52 -18.03 -11.12 9.51
N GLU A 53 -16.78 -11.09 9.94
CA GLU A 53 -16.26 -12.00 10.94
C GLU A 53 -16.13 -11.27 12.26
N VAL A 54 -16.32 -12.03 13.34
CA VAL A 54 -16.18 -11.53 14.71
C VAL A 54 -15.00 -12.27 15.31
N ASN A 55 -14.10 -11.54 15.92
CA ASN A 55 -12.96 -12.14 16.60
C ASN A 55 -13.47 -12.93 17.82
N LEU A 56 -13.04 -14.18 17.94
CA LEU A 56 -13.50 -15.07 19.01
C LEU A 56 -12.92 -14.68 20.38
N LEU A 57 -11.78 -13.98 20.41
CA LEU A 57 -11.14 -13.51 21.63
C LEU A 57 -11.66 -12.13 22.06
N ASP A 58 -12.17 -11.33 21.12
CA ASP A 58 -12.77 -10.01 21.37
C ASP A 58 -14.00 -9.81 20.47
N LEU A 59 -15.19 -9.93 21.05
CA LEU A 59 -16.45 -9.82 20.31
C LEU A 59 -16.77 -8.40 19.83
N THR A 60 -16.03 -7.39 20.31
CA THR A 60 -16.18 -6.00 19.85
C THR A 60 -15.42 -5.75 18.56
N ASP A 61 -14.40 -6.57 18.28
CA ASP A 61 -13.64 -6.54 17.05
C ASP A 61 -14.36 -7.30 15.94
N ARG A 62 -14.75 -6.54 14.92
CA ARG A 62 -15.45 -7.03 13.73
C ARG A 62 -14.62 -6.67 12.52
N SER A 63 -14.28 -7.67 11.73
CA SER A 63 -13.46 -7.50 10.54
C SER A 63 -14.19 -7.96 9.29
N LYS A 64 -13.76 -7.41 8.15
CA LYS A 64 -14.14 -7.89 6.82
C LYS A 64 -12.85 -8.19 6.09
N VAL A 65 -12.63 -9.44 5.73
CA VAL A 65 -11.43 -9.79 4.95
C VAL A 65 -11.43 -9.01 3.64
N ASN A 66 -10.27 -8.47 3.26
CA ASN A 66 -10.09 -7.72 2.02
C ASN A 66 -10.98 -6.45 1.93
N TRP A 67 -11.17 -5.73 3.04
CA TRP A 67 -12.02 -4.54 3.06
C TRP A 67 -11.37 -3.34 2.39
N HIS A 68 -10.12 -3.04 2.73
CA HIS A 68 -9.39 -1.93 2.12
C HIS A 68 -8.35 -2.43 1.14
N LEU A 69 -7.95 -1.55 0.23
CA LEU A 69 -6.93 -1.81 -0.78
C LEU A 69 -6.08 -0.55 -0.98
N TYR A 70 -4.77 -0.74 -1.07
CA TYR A 70 -3.85 0.29 -1.53
C TYR A 70 -2.72 -0.34 -2.34
N GLY A 71 -2.04 0.49 -3.14
CA GLY A 71 -1.00 0.02 -4.05
C GLY A 71 0.20 0.95 -4.05
N ILE A 72 1.39 0.38 -3.87
CA ILE A 72 2.66 1.11 -3.83
C ILE A 72 3.71 0.44 -4.71
N ARG A 73 4.70 1.23 -5.13
CA ARG A 73 5.88 0.78 -5.87
C ARG A 73 7.06 1.68 -5.52
N GLY A 74 8.29 1.17 -5.60
CA GLY A 74 9.48 2.04 -5.52
C GLY A 74 9.54 3.06 -6.67
N LYS A 75 10.09 4.24 -6.39
CA LYS A 75 10.28 5.31 -7.39
C LYS A 75 11.16 4.87 -8.54
N ARG A 76 10.80 5.34 -9.74
CA ARG A 76 11.62 5.20 -10.95
C ARG A 76 12.30 6.53 -11.29
N TYR A 77 13.60 6.45 -11.48
CA TYR A 77 14.38 7.55 -12.03
C TYR A 77 14.64 7.23 -13.50
N GLU A 78 13.88 7.86 -14.39
CA GLU A 78 14.14 7.79 -15.82
C GLU A 78 15.19 8.85 -16.17
N LEU A 79 16.23 8.47 -16.92
CA LEU A 79 17.21 9.41 -17.43
C LEU A 79 16.57 10.19 -18.58
N ALA A 80 16.24 11.45 -18.31
CA ALA A 80 15.94 12.40 -19.36
C ALA A 80 17.27 12.87 -19.95
N PHE A 81 17.56 12.50 -21.19
CA PHE A 81 18.64 13.12 -21.95
C PHE A 81 18.19 14.54 -22.28
N ASN A 82 18.87 15.55 -21.74
CA ASN A 82 18.63 16.93 -22.14
C ASN A 82 19.32 17.14 -23.49
N GLU A 83 18.66 17.83 -24.42
CA GLU A 83 19.21 18.17 -25.75
C GLU A 83 20.51 19.01 -25.65
N ASP A 84 20.83 19.54 -24.48
CA ASP A 84 22.05 20.30 -24.19
C ASP A 84 23.29 19.42 -23.88
N ASP A 85 23.13 18.11 -23.69
CA ASP A 85 24.23 17.18 -23.37
C ASP A 85 25.01 16.67 -24.62
N GLU A 86 24.61 17.07 -25.85
CA GLU A 86 25.26 16.70 -27.12
C GLU A 86 26.28 17.75 -27.66
N ALA A 87 26.80 18.65 -26.81
CA ALA A 87 27.78 19.67 -27.21
C ALA A 87 29.26 19.25 -27.06
#